data_AF-A0A0H3P126-F1
#
_entry.id   AF-A0A0H3P126-F1
#
_cell.length_a   1.000
_cell.length_b   1.000
_cell.length_c   1.000
_cell.angle_alpha   90.00
_cell.angle_beta   90.00
_cell.angle_gamma   90.00
#
_symmetry.space_group_name_H-M   'P 1'
#
loop_
_entity.id
_entity.type
_entity.pdbx_description
1 polymer ?
#
loop_
_entity_poly.entity_id
_entity_poly.type
_entity_poly.pdbx_seq_one_letter_code
_entity_poly.pdbx_strand_id
1 'polypeptide(L)' 'MLLSGELNPRYQHCVTLYRNGLICEADSLGSQGYVYLAIYPTPQSIA' A
#
# COMPACT_ATOMS: atom_id res chain seq x y z
N MET A 1 9.17 -2.50 -4.04
CA MET A 1 7.93 -3.29 -3.92
C MET A 1 7.66 -4.15 -5.15
N LEU A 2 7.35 -3.60 -6.34
CA LEU A 2 7.15 -4.43 -7.55
C LEU A 2 8.44 -5.11 -8.04
N LEU A 3 9.52 -4.34 -8.25
CA LEU A 3 10.82 -4.90 -8.66
C LEU A 3 11.42 -5.86 -7.61
N SER A 4 11.15 -5.62 -6.32
CA SER A 4 11.61 -6.47 -5.23
C SER A 4 10.70 -7.68 -4.97
N GLY A 5 9.53 -7.75 -5.58
CA GLY A 5 8.54 -8.82 -5.39
C GLY A 5 7.65 -8.71 -4.16
N GLU A 6 7.86 -7.71 -3.29
CA GLU A 6 7.05 -7.44 -2.10
C GLU A 6 5.59 -7.10 -2.46
N LEU A 7 5.38 -6.36 -3.55
CA LEU A 7 4.09 -6.32 -4.23
C LEU A 7 4.16 -7.26 -5.43
N ASN A 8 3.34 -8.30 -5.41
CA ASN A 8 3.28 -9.27 -6.49
C ASN A 8 2.00 -9.09 -7.30
N PRO A 9 2.06 -8.89 -8.63
CA PRO A 9 0.86 -8.72 -9.47
C PRO A 9 -0.11 -9.92 -9.43
N ARG A 10 0.35 -11.11 -9.02
CA ARG A 10 -0.43 -12.35 -9.02
C ARG A 10 -1.09 -12.69 -7.69
N TYR A 11 -0.68 -12.03 -6.61
CA TYR A 11 -1.15 -12.36 -5.26
C TYR A 11 -1.65 -11.10 -4.58
N GLN A 12 -2.79 -11.21 -3.92
CA GLN A 12 -3.27 -10.16 -3.04
C GLN A 12 -2.35 -10.05 -1.83
N HIS A 13 -1.81 -8.86 -1.61
CA HIS A 13 -0.96 -8.55 -0.48
C HIS A 13 -0.91 -7.04 -0.30
N CYS A 14 -1.53 -6.55 0.77
CA CYS A 14 -1.52 -5.13 1.10
C CYS A 14 -0.22 -4.77 1.81
N VAL A 15 0.43 -3.72 1.35
CA VAL A 15 1.60 -3.12 1.98
C VAL A 15 1.26 -1.73 2.48
N THR A 16 1.69 -1.39 3.69
CA THR A 16 1.46 -0.10 4.31
C THR A 16 2.75 0.71 4.34
N LEU A 17 2.70 1.92 3.80
CA LEU A 17 3.80 2.87 3.77
C LEU A 17 3.46 4.10 4.61
N TYR A 18 4.46 4.64 5.28
CA TYR A 18 4.33 5.85 6.09
C TYR A 18 5.25 6.93 5.52
N ARG A 19 4.69 8.09 5.18
CA ARG A 19 5.47 9.21 4.63
C ARG A 19 4.79 10.53 4.97
N ASN A 20 5.53 11.46 5.58
CA ASN A 20 5.10 12.85 5.80
C ASN A 20 3.73 12.99 6.48
N GLY A 21 3.45 12.16 7.50
CA GLY A 21 2.15 12.18 8.20
C GLY A 21 0.98 11.62 7.39
N LEU A 22 1.27 10.89 6.30
CA LEU A 22 0.30 10.12 5.54
C LEU A 22 0.58 8.62 5.68
N ILE A 23 -0.49 7.85 5.63
CA ILE A 23 -0.49 6.41 5.41
C ILE A 23 -0.87 6.16 3.96
N CYS A 24 -0.16 5.25 3.31
CA CYS A 24 -0.49 4.75 1.98
C CYS A 24 -0.60 3.23 2.07
N GLU A 25 -1.78 2.71 1.78
CA GLU A 25 -2.02 1.28 1.57
C GLU A 25 -1.99 0.99 0.07
N ALA A 26 -1.21 -0.01 -0.32
CA ALA A 26 -1.08 -0.42 -1.71
C ALA A 26 -1.29 -1.93 -1.84
N ASP A 27 -2.08 -2.36 -2.82
CA ASP A 27 -2.31 -3.79 -3.11
C ASP A 27 -2.48 -4.00 -4.62
N SER A 28 -1.98 -5.11 -5.15
CA SER A 28 -2.22 -5.50 -6.55
C SER A 28 -3.58 -6.19 -6.74
N LEU A 29 -4.17 -6.71 -5.66
CA LEU A 29 -5.36 -7.57 -5.62
C LEU A 29 -5.26 -8.78 -6.57
N GLY A 30 -4.05 -9.21 -6.93
CA GLY A 30 -3.86 -10.28 -7.93
C GLY A 30 -4.33 -9.91 -9.34
N SER A 31 -4.46 -8.62 -9.64
CA SER A 31 -5.04 -8.12 -10.90
C SER A 31 -4.13 -8.27 -12.14
N GLN A 32 -2.86 -8.63 -11.94
CA GLN A 32 -1.85 -8.81 -12.98
C GLN A 32 -1.48 -7.55 -13.79
N GLY A 33 -2.07 -6.40 -13.50
CA GLY A 33 -1.81 -5.16 -14.26
C GLY A 33 -2.09 -3.87 -13.51
N TYR A 34 -2.73 -3.91 -12.34
CA TYR A 34 -3.07 -2.73 -11.57
C TYR A 34 -2.48 -2.79 -10.15
N VAL A 35 -2.29 -1.59 -9.60
CA VAL A 35 -2.02 -1.37 -8.18
C VAL A 35 -3.08 -0.41 -7.68
N TYR A 36 -3.82 -0.84 -6.66
CA TYR A 36 -4.84 -0.06 -6.00
C TYR A 36 -4.20 0.65 -4.81
N LEU A 37 -4.49 1.94 -4.67
CA LEU A 37 -3.88 2.80 -3.65
C LEU A 37 -4.97 3.47 -2.82
N ALA A 38 -4.79 3.48 -1.51
CA ALA A 38 -5.53 4.33 -0.58
C ALA A 38 -4.53 5.19 0.20
N ILE A 39 -4.67 6.51 0.12
CA ILE A 39 -3.79 7.46 0.80
C ILE A 39 -4.62 8.35 1.71
N TYR A 40 -4.26 8.40 3.00
CA TYR A 40 -5.00 9.14 4.00
C TYR A 40 -4.07 9.64 5.12
N PRO A 41 -4.48 10.65 5.92
CA PRO A 41 -3.67 11.14 7.03
C PRO A 41 -3.40 10.05 8.07
N THR A 42 -2.18 10.03 8.63
CA THR A 42 -1.89 9.24 9.82
C THR A 42 -2.78 9.73 10.96
N PRO A 43 -3.53 8.84 11.65
CA PRO A 43 -4.35 9.23 12.78
C PRO A 43 -3.50 9.97 13.81
N GLN A 44 -3.93 11.16 14.22
CA GLN A 44 -3.29 11.85 15.33
C GLN A 44 -3.56 11.05 16.59
N SER A 45 -2.51 10.66 17.31
CA SER A 45 -2.67 10.16 18.67
C SER A 45 -3.23 11.31 19.50
N ILE A 46 -4.47 11.17 19.97
CA ILE A 46 -4.99 12.06 21.00
C ILE A 46 -4.28 11.64 22.28
N ALA A 47 -3.40 12.50 22.79
CA ALA A 47 -2.70 12.31 24.06
C ALA A 47 -3.65 12.50 25.24
#